data_AF-A0A1G8FET9-F1
#
_entry.id   AF-A0A1G8FET9-F1
#
_cell.length_a   1.000
_cell.length_b   1.000
_cell.length_c   1.000
_cell.angle_alpha   90.00
_cell.angle_beta   90.00
_cell.angle_gamma   90.00
#
_symmetry.space_group_name_H-M   'P 1'
#
loop_
_entity.id
_entity.type
_entity.pdbx_description
1 polymer ?
#
loop_
_entity_poly.entity_id
_entity_poly.type
_entity_poly.pdbx_seq_one_letter_code
_entity_poly.pdbx_strand_id
1 'polypeptide(L)'
;MTYLIIGTLIIGVIAYLYTNSKKTNNNPEVENNLTEKSQPRTEFDHSLNDSLTYSEKLNKTKELYPFAKWRENFFEYQMEQYTEENCNEAKGIFDNLIFKLITLGENGNKNEKEKYFEIAINSLNKLNEKDEGIIETGEREDLCELIDQITLASGLKPKDYADGEGIADLWREW
;
A
#
# COMPACT_ATOMS: atom_id res chain seq x y z
N MET A 1 -46.31 31.60 -10.10
CA MET A 1 -46.95 30.55 -9.28
C MET A 1 -47.82 29.75 -10.24
N THR A 2 -47.50 28.53 -10.63
CA THR A 2 -47.18 27.35 -9.80
C THR A 2 -46.27 26.37 -10.57
N TYR A 3 -45.27 25.83 -9.88
CA TYR A 3 -44.41 24.75 -10.37
C TYR A 3 -45.12 23.40 -10.16
N LEU A 4 -45.10 22.54 -11.18
CA LEU A 4 -45.56 21.15 -11.10
C LEU A 4 -44.32 20.27 -10.95
N ILE A 5 -44.08 19.82 -9.71
CA ILE A 5 -43.09 18.82 -9.35
C ILE A 5 -43.75 17.46 -9.59
N ILE A 6 -43.21 16.68 -10.52
CA ILE A 6 -43.50 15.25 -10.61
C ILE A 6 -42.22 14.52 -10.24
N GLY A 7 -42.17 14.05 -8.99
CA GLY A 7 -41.24 13.03 -8.56
C GLY A 7 -41.99 11.72 -8.35
N THR A 8 -41.44 10.61 -8.85
CA THR A 8 -41.64 9.25 -8.35
C THR A 8 -40.42 8.42 -8.81
N LEU A 9 -39.50 8.10 -7.89
CA LEU A 9 -39.36 6.79 -7.23
C LEU A 9 -38.97 5.67 -8.22
N ILE A 10 -37.65 5.49 -8.42
CA ILE A 10 -37.12 4.23 -8.96
C ILE A 10 -37.06 3.22 -7.82
N ILE A 11 -37.90 2.21 -7.95
CA ILE A 11 -38.01 1.04 -7.08
C ILE A 11 -36.78 0.15 -7.31
N GLY A 12 -36.23 -0.34 -6.20
CA GLY A 12 -34.97 -1.10 -6.14
C GLY A 12 -34.99 -2.43 -6.88
N VAL A 13 -33.80 -2.84 -7.32
CA VAL A 13 -33.50 -4.17 -7.85
C VAL A 13 -32.76 -4.94 -6.75
N ILE A 14 -33.45 -5.90 -6.14
CA ILE A 14 -32.87 -6.91 -5.24
C ILE A 14 -32.94 -8.28 -5.92
N ALA A 15 -31.83 -9.02 -5.78
CA ALA A 15 -31.66 -10.47 -5.92
C ALA A 15 -31.72 -11.08 -7.33
N TYR A 16 -30.54 -11.35 -7.90
CA TYR A 16 -30.36 -12.48 -8.81
C TYR A 16 -29.85 -13.68 -8.00
N LEU A 17 -30.68 -14.71 -7.92
CA LEU A 17 -30.51 -15.90 -7.11
C LEU A 17 -29.49 -16.87 -7.72
N TYR A 18 -28.60 -17.33 -6.85
CA TYR A 18 -27.76 -18.50 -7.02
C TYR A 18 -28.64 -19.75 -7.11
N THR A 19 -28.54 -20.50 -8.21
CA THR A 19 -29.01 -21.89 -8.25
C THR A 19 -27.91 -22.75 -8.84
N ASN A 20 -27.44 -23.74 -8.06
CA ASN A 20 -26.97 -24.97 -8.67
C ASN A 20 -27.41 -26.18 -7.84
N SER A 21 -27.72 -27.23 -8.59
CA SER A 21 -28.58 -28.36 -8.30
C SER A 21 -28.06 -29.33 -7.25
N LYS A 22 -28.98 -29.78 -6.40
CA LYS A 22 -28.87 -30.95 -5.50
C LYS A 22 -28.84 -32.24 -6.32
N LYS A 23 -27.86 -33.13 -6.06
CA LYS A 23 -28.00 -34.58 -6.29
C LYS A 23 -27.65 -35.32 -5.00
N THR A 24 -28.57 -36.16 -4.59
CA THR A 24 -28.60 -36.99 -3.37
C THR A 24 -27.84 -38.30 -3.55
N ASN A 25 -27.17 -38.79 -2.50
CA ASN A 25 -27.24 -40.20 -2.08
C ASN A 25 -26.68 -40.43 -0.67
N ASN A 26 -27.16 -41.50 -0.05
CA ASN A 26 -27.22 -41.78 1.40
C ASN A 26 -25.97 -42.50 1.94
N ASN A 27 -25.64 -42.27 3.23
CA ASN A 27 -25.42 -43.25 4.33
C ASN A 27 -24.42 -42.67 5.39
N PRO A 28 -24.59 -42.89 6.71
CA PRO A 28 -23.71 -42.35 7.75
C PRO A 28 -22.61 -43.32 8.20
N GLU A 29 -21.67 -42.76 8.97
CA GLU A 29 -20.51 -43.36 9.65
C GLU A 29 -19.24 -43.56 8.80
N VAL A 30 -18.18 -42.81 9.15
CA VAL A 30 -17.01 -43.32 9.89
C VAL A 30 -16.05 -42.14 10.14
N GLU A 31 -15.73 -41.95 11.42
CA GLU A 31 -14.69 -41.12 12.01
C GLU A 31 -13.34 -41.26 11.31
N ASN A 32 -12.65 -40.15 11.00
CA ASN A 32 -11.18 -40.10 11.01
C ASN A 32 -10.66 -38.65 10.94
N ASN A 33 -9.82 -38.35 11.94
CA ASN A 33 -8.97 -37.17 12.09
C ASN A 33 -8.37 -36.66 10.78
N LEU A 34 -8.31 -35.34 10.59
CA LEU A 34 -7.22 -34.67 9.87
C LEU A 34 -7.17 -33.20 10.29
N THR A 35 -6.09 -32.89 11.00
CA THR A 35 -5.50 -31.58 11.25
C THR A 35 -5.48 -30.71 9.98
N GLU A 36 -6.18 -29.58 10.00
CA GLU A 36 -6.00 -28.53 9.00
C GLU A 36 -4.71 -27.77 9.34
N LYS A 37 -3.60 -28.36 8.86
CA LYS A 37 -2.26 -27.79 8.92
C LYS A 37 -2.20 -26.67 7.87
N SER A 38 -1.90 -25.47 8.36
CA SER A 38 -1.50 -24.29 7.60
C SER A 38 -0.54 -24.65 6.45
N GLN A 39 -0.91 -24.27 5.22
CA GLN A 39 -0.04 -24.38 4.05
C GLN A 39 0.91 -23.17 3.99
N PRO A 40 2.21 -23.37 3.69
CA PRO A 40 3.20 -22.31 3.67
C PRO A 40 3.08 -21.49 2.38
N ARG A 41 2.93 -20.18 2.51
CA ARG A 41 2.81 -19.21 1.39
C ARG A 41 4.17 -18.75 0.85
N THR A 42 5.27 -19.35 1.29
CA THR A 42 6.58 -18.69 1.29
C THR A 42 7.52 -19.05 0.12
N GLU A 43 7.33 -20.17 -0.58
CA GLU A 43 8.29 -20.62 -1.61
C GLU A 43 7.99 -20.12 -3.04
N PHE A 44 6.74 -19.81 -3.37
CA PHE A 44 6.36 -19.42 -4.74
C PHE A 44 6.61 -17.92 -5.04
N ASP A 45 6.44 -17.06 -4.03
CA ASP A 45 6.57 -15.61 -4.19
C ASP A 45 8.03 -15.15 -4.32
N HIS A 46 8.97 -15.85 -3.65
CA HIS A 46 10.40 -15.56 -3.75
C HIS A 46 10.96 -15.85 -5.16
N SER A 47 10.48 -16.90 -5.82
CA SER A 47 10.89 -17.32 -7.17
C SER A 47 10.51 -16.29 -8.25
N LEU A 48 9.34 -15.65 -8.12
CA LEU A 48 8.89 -14.63 -9.05
C LEU A 48 9.67 -13.32 -8.91
N ASN A 49 10.07 -12.97 -7.68
CA ASN A 49 10.75 -11.70 -7.40
C ASN A 49 12.17 -11.64 -7.98
N ASP A 50 12.84 -12.78 -8.10
CA ASP A 50 14.17 -12.87 -8.73
C ASP A 50 14.14 -12.65 -10.25
N SER A 51 12.96 -12.79 -10.90
CA SER A 51 12.80 -12.59 -12.34
C SER A 51 12.51 -11.15 -12.76
N LEU A 52 12.14 -10.28 -11.82
CA LEU A 52 11.78 -8.89 -12.12
C LEU A 52 13.03 -8.05 -12.39
N THR A 53 12.95 -7.19 -13.40
CA THR A 53 13.93 -6.12 -13.64
C THR A 53 13.93 -5.11 -12.50
N TYR A 54 15.00 -4.33 -12.38
CA TYR A 54 15.12 -3.24 -11.41
C TYR A 54 13.90 -2.29 -11.41
N SER A 55 13.47 -1.86 -12.60
CA SER A 55 12.32 -0.96 -12.72
C SER A 55 11.01 -1.63 -12.34
N GLU A 56 10.84 -2.91 -12.64
CA GLU A 56 9.64 -3.66 -12.26
C GLU A 56 9.57 -3.87 -10.75
N LYS A 57 10.71 -4.18 -10.09
CA LYS A 57 10.80 -4.26 -8.62
C LYS A 57 10.35 -2.95 -7.97
N LEU A 58 10.87 -1.82 -8.45
CA LEU A 58 10.48 -0.51 -7.92
C LEU A 58 9.01 -0.19 -8.20
N ASN A 59 8.50 -0.45 -9.41
CA ASN A 59 7.09 -0.19 -9.72
C ASN A 59 6.14 -1.11 -8.93
N LYS A 60 6.53 -2.35 -8.62
CA LYS A 60 5.73 -3.27 -7.81
C LYS A 60 5.47 -2.74 -6.41
N THR A 61 6.39 -1.95 -5.83
CA THR A 61 6.18 -1.33 -4.51
C THR A 61 4.98 -0.39 -4.45
N LYS A 62 4.48 0.10 -5.60
CA LYS A 62 3.27 0.94 -5.66
C LYS A 62 2.01 0.19 -5.22
N GLU A 63 2.01 -1.14 -5.27
CA GLU A 63 0.92 -1.97 -4.74
C GLU A 63 0.78 -1.86 -3.22
N LEU A 64 1.82 -1.38 -2.54
CA LEU A 64 1.88 -1.20 -1.08
C LEU A 64 1.50 0.23 -0.64
N TYR A 65 1.06 1.09 -1.56
CA TYR A 65 0.70 2.46 -1.21
C TYR A 65 -0.48 2.50 -0.24
N PRO A 66 -0.36 3.16 0.93
CA PRO A 66 -1.42 3.22 1.92
C PRO A 66 -2.49 4.28 1.59
N PHE A 67 -2.24 5.15 0.62
CA PHE A 67 -3.02 6.37 0.39
C PHE A 67 -4.48 6.13 -0.02
N ALA A 68 -4.78 5.00 -0.67
CA ALA A 68 -6.17 4.63 -0.97
C ALA A 68 -6.95 4.30 0.32
N LYS A 69 -6.35 3.52 1.21
CA LYS A 69 -6.92 3.20 2.53
C LYS A 69 -7.04 4.45 3.41
N TRP A 70 -6.04 5.32 3.40
CA TRP A 70 -6.14 6.62 4.08
C TRP A 70 -7.32 7.43 3.53
N ARG A 71 -7.49 7.47 2.20
CA ARG A 71 -8.62 8.16 1.58
C ARG A 71 -9.97 7.56 2.00
N GLU A 72 -10.07 6.24 2.12
CA GLU A 72 -11.27 5.56 2.65
C GLU A 72 -11.58 6.00 4.08
N ASN A 73 -10.57 6.09 4.94
CA ASN A 73 -10.71 6.52 6.34
C ASN A 73 -11.26 7.94 6.51
N PHE A 74 -11.07 8.83 5.53
CA PHE A 74 -11.74 10.14 5.52
C PHE A 74 -13.26 9.99 5.58
N PHE A 75 -13.81 9.03 4.83
CA PHE A 75 -15.26 8.81 4.75
C PHE A 75 -15.77 7.90 5.88
N GLU A 76 -15.01 6.87 6.23
CA GLU A 76 -15.42 5.87 7.22
C GLU A 76 -15.28 6.38 8.66
N TYR A 77 -14.21 7.10 8.94
CA TYR A 77 -13.83 7.51 10.31
C TYR A 77 -13.75 9.02 10.49
N GLN A 78 -14.11 9.82 9.47
CA GLN A 78 -14.04 11.29 9.51
C GLN A 78 -12.63 11.80 9.82
N MET A 79 -11.62 11.10 9.32
CA MET A 79 -10.22 11.52 9.41
C MET A 79 -9.96 12.64 8.39
N GLU A 80 -10.22 13.88 8.79
CA GLU A 80 -10.18 15.07 7.91
C GLU A 80 -8.80 15.33 7.28
N GLN A 81 -7.72 14.85 7.92
CA GLN A 81 -6.36 14.96 7.38
C GLN A 81 -6.16 14.21 6.05
N TYR A 82 -6.99 13.19 5.78
CA TYR A 82 -6.92 12.39 4.55
C TYR A 82 -7.75 12.97 3.40
N THR A 83 -7.59 14.26 3.16
CA THR A 83 -8.15 14.91 1.98
C THR A 83 -7.59 14.27 0.70
N GLU A 84 -8.33 14.39 -0.40
CA GLU A 84 -7.84 13.92 -1.70
C GLU A 84 -6.52 14.61 -2.09
N GLU A 85 -6.37 15.89 -1.77
CA GLU A 85 -5.15 16.66 -2.01
C GLU A 85 -3.97 16.08 -1.24
N ASN A 86 -4.10 15.88 0.08
CA ASN A 86 -2.99 15.39 0.90
C ASN A 86 -2.59 13.96 0.51
N CYS A 87 -3.55 13.07 0.28
CA CYS A 87 -3.26 11.70 -0.16
C CYS A 87 -2.59 11.66 -1.53
N ASN A 88 -3.02 12.50 -2.48
CA ASN A 88 -2.41 12.59 -3.80
C ASN A 88 -1.00 13.21 -3.75
N GLU A 89 -0.76 14.18 -2.87
CA GLU A 89 0.57 14.77 -2.68
C GLU A 89 1.54 13.76 -2.04
N ALA A 90 1.13 13.05 -1.00
CA ALA A 90 1.90 11.96 -0.41
C ALA A 90 2.25 10.88 -1.45
N LYS A 91 1.25 10.45 -2.23
CA LYS A 91 1.46 9.54 -3.36
C LYS A 91 2.47 10.08 -4.38
N GLY A 92 2.34 11.35 -4.74
CA GLY A 92 3.23 12.03 -5.68
C GLY A 92 4.69 12.07 -5.23
N ILE A 93 4.93 12.20 -3.92
CA ILE A 93 6.28 12.15 -3.34
C ILE A 93 6.94 10.78 -3.60
N PHE A 94 6.23 9.69 -3.35
CA PHE A 94 6.75 8.34 -3.60
C PHE A 94 6.84 8.00 -5.09
N ASP A 95 5.90 8.47 -5.91
CA ASP A 95 5.99 8.31 -7.36
C ASP A 95 7.26 8.98 -7.90
N ASN A 96 7.60 10.17 -7.38
CA ASN A 96 8.82 10.90 -7.75
C ASN A 96 10.09 10.20 -7.25
N LEU A 97 10.09 9.66 -6.02
CA LEU A 97 11.19 8.84 -5.51
C LEU A 97 11.47 7.65 -6.43
N ILE A 98 10.42 6.87 -6.73
CA ILE A 98 10.51 5.70 -7.62
C ILE A 98 10.99 6.11 -9.01
N PHE A 99 10.44 7.18 -9.58
CA PHE A 99 10.87 7.69 -10.88
C PHE A 99 12.37 8.04 -10.92
N LYS A 100 12.85 8.75 -9.88
CA LYS A 100 14.26 9.13 -9.77
C LYS A 100 15.18 7.93 -9.62
N LEU A 101 14.78 6.94 -8.81
CA LEU A 101 15.52 5.68 -8.65
C LEU A 101 15.60 4.90 -9.97
N ILE A 102 14.47 4.73 -10.67
CA ILE A 102 14.42 4.09 -11.99
C ILE A 102 15.33 4.81 -12.99
N THR A 103 15.26 6.15 -13.03
CA THR A 103 16.05 6.98 -13.94
C THR A 103 17.55 6.89 -13.66
N LEU A 104 17.93 6.85 -12.38
CA LEU A 104 19.32 6.67 -11.96
C LEU A 104 19.84 5.26 -12.30
N GLY A 105 18.94 4.27 -12.27
CA GLY A 105 19.22 2.89 -12.66
C GLY A 105 19.84 2.04 -11.54
N GLU A 106 19.88 0.73 -11.79
CA GLU A 106 20.31 -0.27 -10.81
C GLU A 106 21.73 -0.03 -10.30
N ASN A 107 22.65 0.28 -11.22
CA ASN A 107 24.06 0.57 -10.93
C ASN A 107 24.31 2.04 -10.55
N GLY A 108 23.25 2.80 -10.29
CA GLY A 108 23.30 4.17 -9.81
C GLY A 108 24.09 4.33 -8.52
N ASN A 109 24.71 5.50 -8.33
CA ASN A 109 25.49 5.81 -7.13
C ASN A 109 24.64 5.66 -5.85
N LYS A 110 25.20 4.98 -4.83
CA LYS A 110 24.52 4.74 -3.55
C LYS A 110 24.10 6.05 -2.86
N ASN A 111 25.00 7.03 -2.76
CA ASN A 111 24.72 8.31 -2.10
C ASN A 111 23.66 9.11 -2.85
N GLU A 112 23.58 9.00 -4.19
CA GLU A 112 22.51 9.63 -4.96
C GLU A 112 21.14 8.98 -4.69
N LYS A 113 21.10 7.65 -4.55
CA LYS A 113 19.87 6.94 -4.13
C LYS A 113 19.44 7.40 -2.73
N GLU A 114 20.35 7.40 -1.76
CA GLU A 114 20.08 7.88 -0.39
C GLU A 114 19.54 9.31 -0.38
N LYS A 115 20.14 10.21 -1.17
CA LYS A 115 19.67 11.59 -1.32
C LYS A 115 18.25 11.68 -1.86
N TYR A 116 17.81 10.75 -2.71
CA TYR A 116 16.42 10.73 -3.16
C TYR A 116 15.45 10.31 -2.05
N PHE A 117 15.84 9.39 -1.16
CA PHE A 117 15.05 9.06 0.03
C PHE A 117 14.96 10.27 0.98
N GLU A 118 16.10 10.92 1.25
CA GLU A 118 16.13 12.15 2.06
C GLU A 118 15.21 13.23 1.50
N ILE A 119 15.22 13.45 0.17
CA ILE A 119 14.32 14.41 -0.48
C ILE A 119 12.85 14.00 -0.32
N ALA A 120 12.53 12.71 -0.43
CA ALA A 120 11.17 12.22 -0.26
C ALA A 120 10.68 12.42 1.18
N ILE A 121 11.48 12.04 2.17
CA ILE A 121 11.16 12.22 3.60
C ILE A 121 11.01 13.69 3.97
N ASN A 122 11.92 14.55 3.52
CA ASN A 122 11.77 16.00 3.70
C ASN A 122 10.50 16.57 3.06
N SER A 123 10.05 15.99 1.94
CA SER A 123 8.79 16.39 1.31
C SER A 123 7.59 15.91 2.13
N LEU A 124 7.66 14.73 2.73
CA LEU A 124 6.64 14.21 3.66
C LEU A 124 6.56 15.06 4.94
N ASN A 125 7.71 15.44 5.52
CA ASN A 125 7.77 16.35 6.66
C ASN A 125 7.08 17.68 6.35
N LYS A 126 7.36 18.29 5.19
CA LYS A 126 6.70 19.52 4.75
C LYS A 126 5.20 19.36 4.51
N LEU A 127 4.77 18.22 3.97
CA LEU A 127 3.35 17.90 3.84
C LEU A 127 2.70 17.79 5.23
N ASN A 128 3.41 17.19 6.19
CA ASN A 128 2.95 17.04 7.56
C ASN A 128 2.88 18.34 8.37
N GLU A 129 3.60 19.39 7.95
CA GLU A 129 3.52 20.71 8.58
C GLU A 129 2.23 21.47 8.24
N LYS A 130 1.38 20.96 7.33
CA LYS A 130 0.11 21.59 6.94
C LYS A 130 -1.00 21.31 7.96
N ASP A 131 -1.73 22.36 8.35
CA ASP A 131 -2.94 22.32 9.20
C ASP A 131 -2.84 21.35 10.40
N GLU A 132 -3.45 20.16 10.30
CA GLU A 132 -3.49 19.13 11.35
C GLU A 132 -2.43 18.02 11.21
N GLY A 133 -1.60 18.06 10.17
CA GLY A 133 -0.63 17.01 9.86
C GLY A 133 -1.29 15.72 9.36
N ILE A 134 -0.60 15.01 8.46
CA ILE A 134 -1.08 13.72 7.91
C ILE A 134 -0.36 12.53 8.52
N ILE A 135 0.75 12.74 9.24
CA ILE A 135 1.65 11.70 9.74
C ILE A 135 1.61 11.67 11.26
N GLU A 136 0.87 10.69 11.80
CA GLU A 136 0.93 10.28 13.20
C GLU A 136 1.67 8.94 13.32
N THR A 137 1.53 8.25 14.46
CA THR A 137 2.21 6.97 14.70
C THR A 137 1.84 5.90 13.67
N GLY A 138 0.55 5.76 13.33
CA GLY A 138 0.09 4.70 12.42
C GLY A 138 0.56 4.93 10.98
N GLU A 139 0.52 6.17 10.52
CA GLU A 139 1.00 6.54 9.19
C GLU A 139 2.51 6.43 9.11
N ARG A 140 3.24 6.74 10.19
CA ARG A 140 4.69 6.52 10.23
C ARG A 140 5.03 5.04 10.05
N GLU A 141 4.26 4.12 10.64
CA GLU A 141 4.46 2.68 10.44
C GLU A 141 4.22 2.27 8.98
N ASP A 142 3.07 2.67 8.39
CA ASP A 142 2.75 2.41 6.98
C ASP A 142 3.86 2.95 6.03
N LEU A 143 4.35 4.18 6.30
CA LEU A 143 5.37 4.83 5.48
C LEU A 143 6.75 4.21 5.66
N CYS A 144 7.14 3.81 6.87
CA CYS A 144 8.39 3.09 7.11
C CYS A 144 8.41 1.75 6.36
N GLU A 145 7.33 0.97 6.44
CA GLU A 145 7.22 -0.29 5.70
C GLU A 145 7.37 -0.08 4.19
N LEU A 146 6.69 0.93 3.63
CA LEU A 146 6.82 1.28 2.21
C LEU A 146 8.26 1.68 1.85
N ILE A 147 8.91 2.51 2.67
CA ILE A 147 10.28 2.96 2.45
C ILE A 147 11.26 1.78 2.47
N ASP A 148 11.09 0.81 3.37
CA ASP A 148 11.94 -0.38 3.41
C ASP A 148 11.79 -1.24 2.17
N GLN A 149 10.57 -1.41 1.67
CA GLN A 149 10.33 -2.15 0.42
C GLN A 149 10.94 -1.44 -0.79
N ILE A 150 10.86 -0.11 -0.87
CA ILE A 150 11.54 0.68 -1.91
C ILE A 150 13.06 0.60 -1.76
N THR A 151 13.58 0.57 -0.52
CA THR A 151 15.00 0.41 -0.22
C THR A 151 15.53 -0.90 -0.78
N LEU A 152 14.86 -2.01 -0.48
CA LEU A 152 15.18 -3.33 -1.01
C LEU A 152 15.08 -3.36 -2.54
N ALA A 153 13.99 -2.85 -3.11
CA ALA A 153 13.80 -2.79 -4.56
C ALA A 153 14.86 -1.94 -5.27
N SER A 154 15.39 -0.91 -4.60
CA SER A 154 16.44 -0.03 -5.12
C SER A 154 17.86 -0.65 -5.07
N GLY A 155 18.00 -1.86 -4.52
CA GLY A 155 19.27 -2.56 -4.34
C GLY A 155 20.09 -2.06 -3.14
N LEU A 156 19.54 -1.16 -2.34
CA LEU A 156 20.10 -0.78 -1.05
C LEU A 156 19.77 -1.87 -0.02
N LYS A 157 20.55 -1.94 1.05
CA LYS A 157 20.39 -2.95 2.09
C LYS A 157 19.98 -2.24 3.38
N PRO A 158 18.77 -2.47 3.93
CA PRO A 158 18.34 -1.85 5.18
C PRO A 158 19.37 -1.95 6.30
N LYS A 159 20.05 -3.11 6.40
CA LYS A 159 21.11 -3.36 7.37
C LYS A 159 22.32 -2.41 7.32
N ASP A 160 22.49 -1.64 6.24
CA ASP A 160 23.57 -0.67 6.11
C ASP A 160 23.23 0.66 6.81
N TYR A 161 22.03 0.81 7.36
CA TYR A 161 21.49 2.04 7.94
C TYR A 161 20.99 1.81 9.36
N ALA A 162 21.11 2.84 10.21
CA ALA A 162 20.57 2.87 11.57
C ALA A 162 20.79 1.57 12.36
N ASP A 163 22.03 1.08 12.42
CA ASP A 163 22.43 -0.15 13.13
C ASP A 163 21.67 -1.44 12.71
N GLY A 164 21.02 -1.45 11.55
CA GLY A 164 20.26 -2.59 11.08
C GLY A 164 18.81 -2.29 10.74
N GLU A 165 18.29 -1.19 11.27
CA GLU A 165 16.84 -0.93 11.34
C GLU A 165 16.28 -0.43 10.00
N GLY A 166 17.09 0.24 9.17
CA GLY A 166 16.68 0.63 7.82
C GLY A 166 16.92 2.10 7.51
N ILE A 167 16.70 2.47 6.24
CA ILE A 167 16.86 3.87 5.83
C ILE A 167 15.72 4.74 6.38
N ALA A 168 14.56 4.12 6.67
CA ALA A 168 13.42 4.79 7.26
C ALA A 168 13.72 5.34 8.66
N ASP A 169 14.64 4.72 9.42
CA ASP A 169 15.03 5.22 10.75
C ASP A 169 15.91 6.46 10.71
N LEU A 170 16.54 6.75 9.55
CA LEU A 170 17.23 8.02 9.33
C LEU A 170 16.25 9.20 9.22
N TRP A 171 14.94 8.94 9.13
CA TRP A 171 13.91 9.98 9.05
C TRP A 171 14.05 11.02 10.15
N ARG A 172 14.34 10.63 11.40
CA ARG A 172 14.46 11.59 12.51
C ARG A 172 15.63 12.56 12.37
N GLU A 173 16.62 12.20 11.57
CA GLU A 173 17.83 12.99 11.31
C GLU A 173 17.67 13.93 10.10
N TRP A 174 16.53 13.87 9.40
CA TRP A 174 16.20 14.65 8.20
C TRP A 174 15.00 15.57 8.43
#